data_AF-A0A0C2Y7W3-F1
#
_entry.id   AF-A0A0C2Y7W3-F1
#
_cell.length_a   1.000
_cell.length_b   1.000
_cell.length_c   1.000
_cell.angle_alpha   90.00
_cell.angle_beta   90.00
_cell.angle_gamma   90.00
#
_symmetry.space_group_name_H-M   'P 1'
#
loop_
_entity.id
_entity.type
_entity.pdbx_description
1 polymer ?
#
loop_
_entity_poly.entity_id
_entity_poly.type
_entity_poly.pdbx_seq_one_letter_code
_entity_poly.pdbx_strand_id
1 'polypeptide(L)'
;MMAPDDNPIQRLLIDTAHSPSEFNKLPTETMVEIFHNCLPTSPLDQRQPDTTIAPMLLCHVSSIWRSIAMSTPSLWISLNYAWGEIFDSQIYWPIESPFLKWWTANLQSAHGMVHLELDGFRGEGRYQTMVVELDSDAKSDDNDMVFEPLVGNAQGLYLGRTIIVPLWSHFSEHHLNCPNLQSLFIDQEQISVNQMTELRLTNDLDAIPIRFSKNLKRFIRHGDFFLVPLHPQIQDHIPWAQLTHVSIRTLMLTVTGWYTFIRCLLSLQFGDFHTTQMFTPPQSPFDFGTSQPHVCLDHVKTLNLCIKQNTLEFNPLQNLSLPNLTRLVIYIKDTTLDAVSSIFQSCPRLQDLRLALVYIRMDSPSSTSTTRLWDCVPELQRLTVDVNRVIYSLDPAAAIIVMQGWINSLSSRWLCLECPPESFRRLSFTALGGEDELSALQSGIQRHCSLLGLPTWVEVDVHKTVDSEWNILATELRSWM
;
A
#
# COMPACT_ATOMS: atom_id res chain seq x y z
N MET A 1 -72.11 -34.60 -13.38
CA MET A 1 -71.11 -34.68 -14.45
C MET A 1 -71.11 -33.35 -15.19
N MET A 2 -70.22 -32.44 -14.80
CA MET A 2 -69.89 -31.22 -15.53
C MET A 2 -68.41 -31.35 -15.90
N ALA A 3 -68.09 -31.13 -17.19
CA ALA A 3 -66.73 -31.16 -17.70
C ALA A 3 -65.93 -29.95 -17.17
N PRO A 4 -64.61 -30.08 -16.94
CA PRO A 4 -63.79 -28.98 -16.46
C PRO A 4 -63.58 -27.95 -17.57
N ASP A 5 -63.73 -26.67 -17.19
CA ASP A 5 -63.55 -25.50 -18.06
C ASP A 5 -62.12 -25.44 -18.65
N ASP A 6 -62.08 -25.40 -19.97
CA ASP A 6 -60.90 -25.23 -20.81
C ASP A 6 -60.48 -23.74 -20.75
N ASN A 7 -59.55 -23.39 -19.85
CA ASN A 7 -59.12 -22.00 -19.62
C ASN A 7 -58.24 -21.50 -20.79
N PRO A 8 -58.71 -20.56 -21.63
CA PRO A 8 -57.98 -20.10 -22.81
C PRO A 8 -56.68 -19.34 -22.47
N ILE A 9 -56.49 -18.90 -21.23
CA ILE A 9 -55.26 -18.24 -20.76
C ILE A 9 -54.13 -19.27 -20.57
N GLN A 10 -54.43 -20.53 -20.23
CA GLN A 10 -53.41 -21.58 -20.12
C GLN A 10 -52.90 -22.06 -21.49
N ARG A 11 -53.69 -21.97 -22.57
CA ARG A 11 -53.21 -22.26 -23.93
C ARG A 11 -52.28 -21.17 -24.48
N LEU A 12 -52.51 -19.89 -24.15
CA LEU A 12 -51.65 -18.78 -24.58
C LEU A 12 -50.27 -18.75 -23.90
N LEU A 13 -50.11 -19.39 -22.74
CA LEU A 13 -48.82 -19.51 -22.04
C LEU A 13 -48.00 -20.74 -22.46
N ILE A 14 -48.59 -21.71 -23.15
CA ILE A 14 -47.92 -22.96 -23.55
C ILE A 14 -47.49 -22.94 -25.04
N ASP A 15 -48.18 -22.16 -25.90
CA ASP A 15 -47.84 -22.07 -27.34
C ASP A 15 -46.84 -20.95 -27.72
N THR A 16 -46.25 -20.24 -26.75
CA THR A 16 -44.97 -19.56 -26.99
C THR A 16 -43.80 -20.53 -26.84
N ALA A 17 -43.93 -21.71 -27.45
CA ALA A 17 -42.83 -22.63 -27.66
C ALA A 17 -41.73 -21.85 -28.40
N HIS A 18 -40.67 -21.59 -27.63
CA HIS A 18 -39.64 -20.61 -27.90
C HIS A 18 -39.02 -20.83 -29.27
N SER A 19 -39.32 -19.95 -30.24
CA SER A 19 -38.33 -19.70 -31.28
C SER A 19 -37.03 -19.36 -30.53
N PRO A 20 -35.93 -20.09 -30.75
CA PRO A 20 -34.68 -19.81 -30.07
C PRO A 20 -34.40 -18.32 -30.27
N SER A 21 -34.22 -17.58 -29.16
CA SER A 21 -34.06 -16.13 -29.21
C SER A 21 -33.04 -15.81 -30.30
N GLU A 22 -33.29 -14.78 -31.11
CA GLU A 22 -32.38 -14.45 -32.22
C GLU A 22 -30.94 -14.21 -31.75
N PHE A 23 -30.79 -13.83 -30.48
CA PHE A 23 -29.52 -13.74 -29.77
C PHE A 23 -28.71 -15.05 -29.72
N ASN A 24 -29.36 -16.22 -29.73
CA ASN A 24 -28.67 -17.51 -29.80
C ASN A 24 -28.07 -17.82 -31.18
N LYS A 25 -28.33 -16.98 -32.20
CA LYS A 25 -27.73 -17.10 -33.54
C LYS A 25 -26.40 -16.36 -33.68
N LEU A 26 -25.97 -15.59 -32.68
CA LEU A 26 -24.67 -14.93 -32.72
C LEU A 26 -23.54 -15.98 -32.71
N PRO A 27 -22.48 -15.81 -33.53
CA PRO A 27 -21.29 -16.65 -33.45
C PRO A 27 -20.66 -16.60 -32.05
N THR A 28 -20.10 -17.73 -31.60
CA THR A 28 -19.44 -17.84 -30.29
C THR A 28 -18.33 -16.79 -30.13
N GLU A 29 -17.59 -16.51 -31.20
CA GLU A 29 -16.51 -15.52 -31.24
C GLU A 29 -17.04 -14.12 -30.92
N THR A 30 -18.20 -13.75 -31.48
CA THR A 30 -18.84 -12.46 -31.23
C THR A 30 -19.32 -12.35 -29.79
N MET A 31 -19.87 -13.42 -29.21
CA MET A 31 -20.27 -13.41 -27.80
C MET A 31 -19.05 -13.26 -26.88
N VAL A 32 -17.95 -13.98 -27.17
CA VAL A 32 -16.68 -13.87 -26.42
C VAL A 32 -16.11 -12.45 -26.51
N GLU A 33 -16.16 -11.82 -27.70
CA GLU A 33 -15.75 -10.44 -27.88
C GLU A 33 -16.61 -9.46 -27.07
N ILE A 34 -17.92 -9.67 -27.01
CA ILE A 34 -18.80 -8.87 -26.15
C ILE A 34 -18.39 -9.01 -24.68
N PHE A 35 -18.17 -10.23 -24.19
CA PHE A 35 -17.70 -10.44 -22.82
C PHE A 35 -16.37 -9.73 -22.54
N HIS A 36 -15.40 -9.80 -23.47
CA HIS A 36 -14.12 -9.11 -23.33
C HIS A 36 -14.26 -7.59 -23.30
N ASN A 37 -15.15 -7.01 -24.12
CA ASN A 37 -15.44 -5.58 -24.11
C ASN A 37 -16.21 -5.12 -22.85
N CYS A 38 -16.77 -6.06 -22.10
CA CYS A 38 -17.41 -5.80 -20.82
C CYS A 38 -16.48 -5.96 -19.62
N LEU A 39 -15.24 -6.42 -19.80
CA LEU A 39 -14.28 -6.49 -18.70
C LEU A 39 -13.87 -5.08 -18.27
N PRO A 40 -13.70 -4.83 -16.96
CA PRO A 40 -13.20 -3.56 -16.49
C PRO A 40 -11.78 -3.33 -17.03
N THR A 41 -11.41 -2.07 -17.26
CA THR A 41 -10.06 -1.72 -17.74
C THR A 41 -8.98 -2.16 -16.76
N SER A 42 -9.29 -2.12 -15.46
CA SER A 42 -8.47 -2.72 -14.41
C SER A 42 -9.30 -3.80 -13.68
N PRO A 43 -8.74 -5.01 -13.48
CA PRO A 43 -9.45 -6.10 -12.80
C PRO A 43 -9.78 -5.78 -11.34
N LEU A 44 -9.17 -4.74 -10.76
CA LEU A 44 -9.36 -4.34 -9.37
C LEU A 44 -10.44 -3.29 -9.18
N ASP A 45 -10.93 -2.71 -10.27
CA ASP A 45 -11.98 -1.70 -10.22
C ASP A 45 -13.34 -2.33 -9.87
N GLN A 46 -13.49 -3.62 -10.14
CA GLN A 46 -14.74 -4.34 -9.99
C GLN A 46 -14.53 -5.64 -9.21
N ARG A 47 -15.33 -5.83 -8.16
CA ARG A 47 -15.38 -7.11 -7.44
C ARG A 47 -16.10 -8.14 -8.31
N GLN A 48 -15.56 -9.34 -8.40
CA GLN A 48 -16.10 -10.41 -9.20
C GLN A 48 -16.20 -11.70 -8.37
N PRO A 49 -17.27 -12.49 -8.52
CA PRO A 49 -18.40 -12.27 -9.42
C PRO A 49 -19.36 -11.23 -8.82
N ASP A 50 -19.78 -10.27 -9.63
CA ASP A 50 -20.94 -9.42 -9.34
C ASP A 50 -22.00 -9.70 -10.40
N THR A 51 -23.08 -10.39 -10.02
CA THR A 51 -24.15 -10.79 -10.95
C THR A 51 -24.93 -9.61 -11.51
N THR A 52 -24.77 -8.41 -10.94
CA THR A 52 -25.42 -7.19 -11.41
C THR A 52 -24.61 -6.45 -12.47
N ILE A 53 -23.36 -6.84 -12.69
CA ILE A 53 -22.44 -6.17 -13.63
C ILE A 53 -21.91 -7.20 -14.64
N ALA A 54 -21.68 -6.76 -15.88
CA ALA A 54 -21.01 -7.60 -16.86
C ALA A 54 -19.55 -7.92 -16.41
N PRO A 55 -18.97 -9.07 -16.79
CA PRO A 55 -19.51 -10.09 -17.69
C PRO A 55 -20.62 -10.96 -17.07
N MET A 56 -20.71 -11.06 -15.74
CA MET A 56 -21.63 -11.97 -15.05
C MET A 56 -23.11 -11.68 -15.33
N LEU A 57 -23.49 -10.40 -15.48
CA LEU A 57 -24.84 -9.99 -15.88
C LEU A 57 -25.29 -10.66 -17.20
N LEU A 58 -24.38 -10.79 -18.16
CA LEU A 58 -24.68 -11.39 -19.47
C LEU A 58 -24.93 -12.90 -19.39
N CYS A 59 -24.43 -13.58 -18.35
CA CYS A 59 -24.73 -14.98 -18.08
C CYS A 59 -26.20 -15.22 -17.71
N HIS A 60 -27.00 -14.18 -17.48
CA HIS A 60 -28.44 -14.28 -17.24
C HIS A 60 -29.29 -14.23 -18.52
N VAL A 61 -28.70 -13.88 -19.67
CA VAL A 61 -29.42 -13.76 -20.96
C VAL A 61 -29.93 -15.11 -21.47
N SER A 62 -29.05 -16.11 -21.55
CA SER A 62 -29.42 -17.49 -21.91
C SER A 62 -28.40 -18.50 -21.39
N SER A 63 -28.74 -19.80 -21.41
CA SER A 63 -27.82 -20.88 -21.03
C SER A 63 -26.59 -20.96 -21.95
N ILE A 64 -26.72 -20.55 -23.21
CA ILE A 64 -25.62 -20.52 -24.20
C ILE A 64 -24.59 -19.47 -23.81
N TRP A 65 -25.04 -18.24 -23.48
CA TRP A 65 -24.14 -17.16 -23.03
C TRP A 65 -23.37 -17.56 -21.78
N ARG A 66 -24.05 -18.16 -20.79
CA ARG A 66 -23.39 -18.71 -19.60
C ARG A 66 -22.37 -19.78 -19.96
N SER A 67 -22.74 -20.75 -20.81
CA SER A 67 -21.83 -21.82 -21.23
C SER A 67 -20.58 -21.28 -21.90
N ILE A 68 -20.73 -20.27 -22.77
CA ILE A 68 -19.60 -19.63 -23.47
C ILE A 68 -18.71 -18.89 -22.47
N ALA A 69 -19.29 -18.09 -21.57
CA ALA A 69 -18.53 -17.40 -20.54
C ALA A 69 -17.71 -18.40 -19.71
N MET A 70 -18.37 -19.45 -19.21
CA MET A 70 -17.75 -20.50 -18.40
C MET A 70 -16.67 -21.29 -19.15
N SER A 71 -16.80 -21.46 -20.47
CA SER A 71 -15.83 -22.16 -21.33
C SER A 71 -14.73 -21.25 -21.88
N THR A 72 -14.67 -19.97 -21.48
CA THR A 72 -13.71 -18.99 -21.99
C THR A 72 -12.78 -18.54 -20.86
N PRO A 73 -11.69 -19.27 -20.57
CA PRO A 73 -10.79 -18.97 -19.46
C PRO A 73 -10.22 -17.55 -19.48
N SER A 74 -10.04 -16.96 -20.68
CA SER A 74 -9.52 -15.60 -20.83
C SER A 74 -10.37 -14.52 -20.16
N LEU A 75 -11.66 -14.77 -19.94
CA LEU A 75 -12.55 -13.88 -19.18
C LEU A 75 -12.29 -13.89 -17.68
N TRP A 76 -11.68 -14.97 -17.19
CA TRP A 76 -11.44 -15.25 -15.77
C TRP A 76 -9.97 -15.21 -15.41
N ILE A 77 -9.10 -14.78 -16.35
CA ILE A 77 -7.67 -14.63 -16.11
C ILE A 77 -7.42 -13.57 -15.04
N SER A 78 -8.27 -12.56 -14.87
CA SER A 78 -8.05 -11.52 -13.87
C SER A 78 -9.31 -11.32 -13.04
N LEU A 79 -9.43 -12.10 -11.97
CA LEU A 79 -10.55 -12.03 -11.04
C LEU A 79 -10.12 -11.32 -9.77
N ASN A 80 -10.86 -10.27 -9.38
CA ASN A 80 -10.76 -9.67 -8.06
C ASN A 80 -11.92 -10.15 -7.18
N TYR A 81 -11.71 -11.22 -6.42
CA TYR A 81 -12.70 -11.73 -5.50
C TYR A 81 -12.49 -11.12 -4.12
N ALA A 82 -13.44 -10.30 -3.67
CA ALA A 82 -13.44 -9.77 -2.32
C ALA A 82 -14.46 -10.52 -1.45
N TRP A 83 -13.97 -11.17 -0.41
CA TRP A 83 -14.80 -11.75 0.64
C TRP A 83 -15.16 -10.67 1.66
N GLY A 84 -16.39 -10.64 2.18
CA GLY A 84 -16.78 -9.60 3.15
C GLY A 84 -18.17 -9.64 3.78
N GLU A 85 -19.02 -10.64 3.52
CA GLU A 85 -20.33 -10.74 4.20
C GLU A 85 -20.26 -11.77 5.34
N ILE A 86 -20.10 -11.28 6.58
CA ILE A 86 -20.29 -12.09 7.79
C ILE A 86 -21.77 -11.98 8.16
N PHE A 87 -22.50 -13.09 8.09
CA PHE A 87 -23.84 -13.20 8.65
C PHE A 87 -23.76 -13.79 10.06
N ASP A 88 -24.46 -13.17 11.01
CA ASP A 88 -24.76 -13.74 12.34
C ASP A 88 -23.57 -14.33 13.12
N SER A 89 -22.49 -13.56 13.27
CA SER A 89 -21.44 -13.83 14.26
C SER A 89 -20.68 -15.18 14.05
N GLN A 90 -20.94 -15.90 12.96
CA GLN A 90 -20.17 -17.08 12.58
C GLN A 90 -19.28 -16.72 11.40
N ILE A 91 -17.98 -17.01 11.51
CA ILE A 91 -17.06 -16.91 10.37
C ILE A 91 -17.35 -18.11 9.46
N TYR A 92 -18.26 -17.93 8.52
CA TYR A 92 -18.40 -18.88 7.42
C TYR A 92 -17.26 -18.64 6.44
N TRP A 93 -16.43 -19.66 6.24
CA TRP A 93 -15.43 -19.62 5.19
C TRP A 93 -16.11 -19.42 3.83
N PRO A 94 -15.53 -18.62 2.91
CA PRO A 94 -16.12 -18.29 1.60
C PRO A 94 -16.41 -19.50 0.68
N ILE A 95 -15.96 -20.68 1.09
CA ILE A 95 -15.93 -21.93 0.32
C ILE A 95 -17.34 -22.42 -0.05
N GLU A 96 -18.37 -21.96 0.65
CA GLU A 96 -19.75 -22.33 0.32
C GLU A 96 -20.30 -21.63 -0.93
N SER A 97 -19.63 -20.60 -1.47
CA SER A 97 -20.06 -19.96 -2.70
C SER A 97 -20.06 -20.99 -3.85
N PRO A 98 -21.22 -21.32 -4.46
CA PRO A 98 -21.29 -22.23 -5.59
C PRO A 98 -20.41 -21.77 -6.76
N PHE A 99 -20.21 -20.45 -6.88
CA PHE A 99 -19.30 -19.88 -7.86
C PHE A 99 -17.84 -20.24 -7.57
N LEU A 100 -17.34 -20.10 -6.34
CA LEU A 100 -15.95 -20.44 -6.03
C LEU A 100 -15.69 -21.94 -6.17
N LYS A 101 -16.67 -22.80 -5.81
CA LYS A 101 -16.58 -24.25 -6.05
C LYS A 101 -16.50 -24.53 -7.55
N TRP A 102 -17.38 -23.93 -8.35
CA TRP A 102 -17.36 -24.07 -9.81
C TRP A 102 -16.04 -23.56 -10.39
N TRP A 103 -15.64 -22.35 -10.01
CA TRP A 103 -14.44 -21.67 -10.48
C TRP A 103 -13.20 -22.52 -10.20
N THR A 104 -13.05 -22.95 -8.95
CA THR A 104 -11.95 -23.80 -8.52
C THR A 104 -11.97 -25.15 -9.23
N ALA A 105 -13.11 -25.74 -9.55
CA ALA A 105 -13.17 -27.01 -10.28
C ALA A 105 -12.86 -26.87 -11.79
N ASN A 106 -13.18 -25.73 -12.40
CA ASN A 106 -13.13 -25.56 -13.86
C ASN A 106 -11.86 -24.84 -14.35
N LEU A 107 -11.12 -24.17 -13.46
CA LEU A 107 -9.94 -23.38 -13.85
C LEU A 107 -8.61 -23.93 -13.34
N GLN A 108 -8.57 -25.10 -12.68
CA GLN A 108 -7.31 -25.70 -12.17
C GLN A 108 -6.24 -25.93 -13.25
N SER A 109 -6.63 -26.01 -14.52
CA SER A 109 -5.71 -26.19 -15.66
C SER A 109 -5.28 -24.90 -16.32
N ALA A 110 -5.97 -23.78 -16.07
CA ALA A 110 -5.63 -22.49 -16.64
C ALA A 110 -4.83 -21.70 -15.61
N HIS A 111 -3.64 -21.22 -15.99
CA HIS A 111 -2.79 -20.33 -15.17
C HIS A 111 -3.42 -18.93 -14.99
N GLY A 112 -4.66 -18.86 -14.50
CA GLY A 112 -5.37 -17.61 -14.24
C GLY A 112 -4.63 -16.76 -13.20
N MET A 113 -4.65 -15.46 -13.39
CA MET A 113 -4.16 -14.44 -12.47
C MET A 113 -5.26 -14.09 -11.46
N VAL A 114 -5.29 -14.79 -10.34
CA VAL A 114 -6.32 -14.54 -9.32
C VAL A 114 -5.82 -13.49 -8.34
N HIS A 115 -6.63 -12.46 -8.15
CA HIS A 115 -6.48 -11.48 -7.08
C HIS A 115 -7.55 -11.79 -6.03
N LEU A 116 -7.10 -12.25 -4.88
CA LEU A 116 -7.97 -12.65 -3.79
C LEU A 116 -7.87 -11.61 -2.68
N GLU A 117 -8.97 -10.90 -2.43
CA GLU A 117 -9.14 -9.96 -1.33
C GLU A 117 -9.94 -10.65 -0.22
N LEU A 118 -9.25 -10.98 0.87
CA LEU A 118 -9.84 -11.62 2.03
C LEU A 118 -9.93 -10.59 3.15
N ASP A 119 -11.05 -9.86 3.23
CA ASP A 119 -11.27 -8.85 4.27
C ASP A 119 -12.58 -9.11 5.01
N GLY A 120 -12.51 -9.65 6.22
CA GLY A 120 -13.71 -9.84 7.03
C GLY A 120 -14.21 -8.49 7.54
N PHE A 121 -15.30 -8.03 6.94
CA PHE A 121 -16.20 -6.92 7.29
C PHE A 121 -15.59 -5.61 7.84
N ARG A 122 -15.91 -4.52 7.13
CA ARG A 122 -15.61 -3.12 7.47
C ARG A 122 -16.86 -2.31 7.86
N GLY A 123 -17.95 -2.96 8.29
CA GLY A 123 -19.12 -2.20 8.70
C GLY A 123 -18.88 -1.52 10.04
N GLU A 124 -19.43 -0.32 10.16
CA GLU A 124 -19.23 0.64 11.26
C GLU A 124 -19.76 0.16 12.63
N GLY A 125 -20.10 -1.12 12.77
CA GLY A 125 -20.54 -1.76 14.00
C GLY A 125 -19.34 -2.11 14.89
N ARG A 126 -19.42 -1.70 16.16
CA ARG A 126 -18.42 -1.97 17.20
C ARG A 126 -17.92 -3.42 17.13
N TYR A 127 -16.62 -3.59 16.96
CA TYR A 127 -15.90 -4.85 17.12
C TYR A 127 -16.16 -5.45 18.52
N GLN A 128 -17.21 -6.26 18.67
CA GLN A 128 -17.24 -7.23 19.74
C GLN A 128 -16.19 -8.27 19.39
N THR A 129 -15.23 -8.49 20.29
CA THR A 129 -14.25 -9.56 20.19
C THR A 129 -15.01 -10.87 20.04
N MET A 130 -15.20 -11.31 18.80
CA MET A 130 -15.67 -12.66 18.54
C MET A 130 -14.50 -13.57 18.89
N VAL A 131 -14.59 -14.20 20.06
CA VAL A 131 -13.85 -15.42 20.31
C VAL A 131 -14.44 -16.42 19.33
N VAL A 132 -13.76 -16.61 18.20
CA VAL A 132 -14.10 -17.66 17.26
C VAL A 132 -13.67 -18.95 17.96
N GLU A 133 -14.58 -19.54 18.73
CA GLU A 133 -14.48 -20.95 19.05
C GLU A 133 -14.67 -21.68 17.72
N LEU A 134 -13.56 -21.87 17.00
CA LEU A 134 -13.50 -22.84 15.92
C LEU A 134 -13.82 -24.17 16.57
N ASP A 135 -15.02 -24.68 16.30
CA ASP A 135 -15.45 -25.99 16.76
C ASP A 135 -14.46 -27.01 16.16
N SER A 136 -13.49 -27.44 16.97
CA SER A 136 -12.36 -28.28 16.54
C SER A 136 -12.80 -29.62 15.97
N ASP A 137 -14.06 -29.98 16.21
CA ASP A 137 -14.68 -31.23 15.80
C ASP A 137 -15.38 -31.13 14.44
N ALA A 138 -15.58 -29.91 13.90
CA ALA A 138 -16.10 -29.68 12.55
C ALA A 138 -14.98 -29.73 11.49
N LYS A 139 -14.20 -30.82 11.46
CA LYS A 139 -13.32 -31.16 10.33
C LYS A 139 -14.18 -31.59 9.14
N SER A 140 -14.72 -30.61 8.44
CA SER A 140 -15.37 -30.80 7.15
C SER A 140 -14.28 -30.94 6.08
N ASP A 141 -13.92 -32.19 5.74
CA ASP A 141 -12.94 -32.52 4.68
C ASP A 141 -13.24 -31.81 3.34
N ASP A 142 -14.49 -31.41 3.08
CA ASP A 142 -14.92 -30.78 1.83
C ASP A 142 -14.50 -29.31 1.69
N ASN A 143 -14.26 -28.58 2.79
CA ASN A 143 -13.93 -27.15 2.73
C ASN A 143 -12.46 -26.94 2.33
N ASP A 144 -11.55 -27.74 2.89
CA ASP A 144 -10.11 -27.66 2.62
C ASP A 144 -9.80 -27.83 1.13
N MET A 145 -10.62 -28.64 0.42
CA MET A 145 -10.45 -28.94 -1.01
C MET A 145 -10.53 -27.72 -1.95
N VAL A 146 -11.20 -26.63 -1.56
CA VAL A 146 -11.46 -25.50 -2.47
C VAL A 146 -10.57 -24.30 -2.14
N PHE A 147 -10.33 -24.07 -0.85
CA PHE A 147 -9.64 -22.86 -0.41
C PHE A 147 -8.13 -22.92 -0.67
N GLU A 148 -7.48 -24.04 -0.35
CA GLU A 148 -6.04 -24.18 -0.57
C GLU A 148 -5.66 -24.00 -2.06
N PRO A 149 -6.36 -24.62 -3.04
CA PRO A 149 -6.09 -24.36 -4.46
C PRO A 149 -6.35 -22.91 -4.88
N LEU A 150 -7.37 -22.25 -4.31
CA LEU A 150 -7.70 -20.86 -4.61
C LEU A 150 -6.56 -19.93 -4.16
N VAL A 151 -6.14 -20.04 -2.90
CA VAL A 151 -5.04 -19.22 -2.37
C VAL A 151 -3.70 -19.60 -3.00
N GLY A 152 -3.44 -20.90 -3.19
CA GLY A 152 -2.21 -21.39 -3.80
C GLY A 152 -2.01 -20.92 -5.25
N ASN A 153 -3.08 -20.67 -5.99
CA ASN A 153 -3.02 -20.13 -7.35
C ASN A 153 -3.10 -18.59 -7.43
N ALA A 154 -3.29 -17.90 -6.31
CA ALA A 154 -3.38 -16.45 -6.29
C ALA A 154 -2.07 -15.79 -6.78
N GLN A 155 -2.21 -14.79 -7.64
CA GLN A 155 -1.13 -13.88 -8.04
C GLN A 155 -1.11 -12.63 -7.17
N GLY A 156 -2.27 -12.14 -6.77
CA GLY A 156 -2.42 -11.12 -5.75
C GLY A 156 -3.19 -11.66 -4.57
N LEU A 157 -2.69 -11.45 -3.36
CA LEU A 157 -3.38 -11.81 -2.13
C LEU A 157 -3.45 -10.59 -1.23
N TYR A 158 -4.65 -10.18 -0.86
CA TYR A 158 -4.92 -9.19 0.16
C TYR A 158 -5.51 -9.88 1.37
N LEU A 159 -4.87 -9.71 2.52
CA LEU A 159 -5.25 -10.29 3.80
C LEU A 159 -5.60 -9.16 4.75
N GLY A 160 -6.90 -8.98 4.99
CA GLY A 160 -7.41 -8.09 6.02
C GLY A 160 -7.23 -8.66 7.43
N ARG A 161 -7.41 -7.81 8.44
CA ARG A 161 -7.11 -8.12 9.84
C ARG A 161 -7.83 -9.37 10.34
N THR A 162 -9.10 -9.49 9.99
CA THR A 162 -10.03 -10.49 10.51
C THR A 162 -9.77 -11.89 9.95
N ILE A 163 -9.05 -12.02 8.83
CA ILE A 163 -8.79 -13.32 8.21
C ILE A 163 -7.45 -13.92 8.62
N ILE A 164 -6.50 -13.12 9.09
CA ILE A 164 -5.15 -13.61 9.45
C ILE A 164 -5.22 -14.66 10.57
N VAL A 165 -6.00 -14.39 11.63
CA VAL A 165 -6.11 -15.33 12.76
C VAL A 165 -6.80 -16.64 12.34
N PRO A 166 -7.98 -16.62 11.68
CA PRO A 166 -8.58 -17.85 11.15
C PRO A 166 -7.67 -18.60 10.18
N LEU A 167 -6.96 -17.90 9.28
CA LEU A 167 -6.00 -18.52 8.36
C LEU A 167 -4.88 -19.21 9.12
N TRP A 168 -4.31 -18.53 10.11
CA TRP A 168 -3.27 -19.10 10.95
C TRP A 168 -3.77 -20.34 11.68
N SER A 169 -4.92 -20.27 12.34
CA SER A 169 -5.51 -21.41 13.05
C SER A 169 -5.74 -22.60 12.11
N HIS A 170 -6.25 -22.33 10.91
CA HIS A 170 -6.59 -23.35 9.92
C HIS A 170 -5.35 -24.02 9.28
N PHE A 171 -4.29 -23.23 9.01
CA PHE A 171 -3.08 -23.71 8.34
C PHE A 171 -1.86 -23.84 9.27
N SER A 172 -2.07 -23.81 10.59
CA SER A 172 -0.98 -23.78 11.58
C SER A 172 0.01 -24.94 11.43
N GLU A 173 -0.42 -26.09 10.92
CA GLU A 173 0.43 -27.26 10.66
C GLU A 173 1.08 -27.26 9.26
N HIS A 174 0.54 -26.49 8.30
CA HIS A 174 0.91 -26.55 6.88
C HIS A 174 0.98 -25.15 6.24
N HIS A 175 2.17 -24.74 5.79
CA HIS A 175 2.28 -23.50 5.03
C HIS A 175 1.68 -23.66 3.62
N LEU A 176 0.72 -22.79 3.29
CA LEU A 176 0.18 -22.59 1.95
C LEU A 176 1.30 -22.29 0.95
N ASN A 177 1.44 -23.14 -0.05
CA ASN A 177 2.37 -22.90 -1.14
C ASN A 177 1.69 -22.05 -2.22
N CYS A 178 2.14 -20.81 -2.37
CA CYS A 178 1.56 -19.87 -3.34
C CYS A 178 2.55 -19.55 -4.46
N PRO A 179 2.93 -20.50 -5.34
CA PRO A 179 4.03 -20.35 -6.29
C PRO A 179 3.83 -19.22 -7.31
N ASN A 180 2.59 -18.80 -7.55
CA ASN A 180 2.27 -17.73 -8.50
C ASN A 180 2.16 -16.35 -7.84
N LEU A 181 2.30 -16.25 -6.52
CA LEU A 181 2.10 -15.01 -5.79
C LEU A 181 3.13 -13.95 -6.20
N GLN A 182 2.64 -12.83 -6.75
CA GLN A 182 3.41 -11.67 -7.18
C GLN A 182 3.19 -10.47 -6.25
N SER A 183 1.98 -10.34 -5.69
CA SER A 183 1.59 -9.24 -4.82
C SER A 183 1.00 -9.79 -3.52
N LEU A 184 1.52 -9.34 -2.39
CA LEU A 184 0.95 -9.63 -1.09
C LEU A 184 0.67 -8.32 -0.35
N PHE A 185 -0.58 -8.14 0.04
CA PHE A 185 -1.04 -7.06 0.89
C PHE A 185 -1.55 -7.64 2.20
N ILE A 186 -1.09 -7.08 3.31
CA ILE A 186 -1.55 -7.44 4.65
C ILE A 186 -2.02 -6.14 5.30
N ASP A 187 -3.33 -6.03 5.55
CA ASP A 187 -3.90 -4.94 6.35
C ASP A 187 -4.18 -5.41 7.77
N GLN A 188 -3.55 -4.76 8.73
CA GLN A 188 -3.88 -4.87 10.14
C GLN A 188 -4.33 -3.48 10.58
N GLU A 189 -5.63 -3.19 10.50
CA GLU A 189 -6.17 -1.96 11.08
C GLU A 189 -5.81 -1.86 12.58
N GLN A 190 -5.64 -0.63 13.08
CA GLN A 190 -5.15 -0.38 14.43
C GLN A 190 -5.93 -1.15 15.50
N ILE A 191 -5.24 -2.04 16.18
CA ILE A 191 -5.68 -2.74 17.38
C ILE A 191 -5.56 -1.76 18.54
N SER A 192 -6.68 -1.54 19.25
CA SER A 192 -6.63 -0.77 20.49
C SER A 192 -5.59 -1.38 21.44
N VAL A 193 -4.82 -0.55 22.15
CA VAL A 193 -3.69 -1.01 22.97
C VAL A 193 -4.07 -2.11 23.98
N ASN A 194 -5.33 -2.11 24.42
CA ASN A 194 -5.88 -3.08 25.36
C ASN A 194 -6.13 -4.48 24.77
N GLN A 195 -6.32 -4.61 23.45
CA GLN A 195 -6.45 -5.90 22.75
C GLN A 195 -5.08 -6.51 22.37
N MET A 196 -4.01 -5.73 22.51
CA MET A 196 -2.67 -6.10 22.05
C MET A 196 -1.98 -7.14 22.94
N THR A 197 -2.42 -7.31 24.19
CA THR A 197 -1.76 -8.20 25.16
C THR A 197 -1.89 -9.69 24.83
N GLU A 198 -2.93 -10.11 24.11
CA GLU A 198 -3.14 -11.52 23.75
C GLU A 198 -2.45 -11.91 22.43
N LEU A 199 -2.29 -10.98 21.48
CA LEU A 199 -1.61 -11.21 20.20
C LEU A 199 -0.08 -11.04 20.26
N ARG A 200 0.48 -10.67 21.42
CA ARG A 200 1.89 -10.30 21.62
C ARG A 200 2.92 -11.42 21.49
N LEU A 201 2.53 -12.66 21.15
CA LEU A 201 3.38 -13.84 21.33
C LEU A 201 3.92 -14.48 20.04
N THR A 202 3.54 -14.02 18.86
CA THR A 202 4.13 -14.51 17.61
C THR A 202 4.63 -13.34 16.77
N ASN A 203 5.82 -13.47 16.17
CA ASN A 203 6.21 -12.53 15.12
C ASN A 203 5.14 -12.65 14.04
N ASP A 204 4.42 -11.57 13.73
CA ASP A 204 3.22 -11.64 12.88
C ASP A 204 3.44 -12.26 11.49
N LEU A 205 4.69 -12.31 10.98
CA LEU A 205 4.96 -13.03 9.73
C LEU A 205 4.99 -14.53 9.88
N ASP A 206 5.46 -15.06 11.01
CA ASP A 206 5.40 -16.49 11.31
C ASP A 206 3.94 -16.95 11.47
N ALA A 207 3.06 -16.00 11.83
CA ALA A 207 1.62 -16.21 11.87
C ALA A 207 0.97 -16.25 10.48
N ILE A 208 1.67 -15.86 9.41
CA ILE A 208 1.14 -15.99 8.05
C ILE A 208 1.63 -17.34 7.50
N PRO A 209 0.74 -18.34 7.37
CA PRO A 209 1.12 -19.68 6.96
C PRO A 209 1.30 -19.72 5.44
N ILE A 210 2.10 -18.83 4.85
CA ILE A 210 2.33 -18.75 3.40
C ILE A 210 3.83 -18.91 3.13
N ARG A 211 4.16 -19.86 2.26
CA ARG A 211 5.47 -19.93 1.62
C ARG A 211 5.50 -18.93 0.48
N PHE A 212 6.26 -17.85 0.67
CA PHE A 212 6.37 -16.81 -0.34
C PHE A 212 7.01 -17.34 -1.62
N SER A 213 6.43 -16.94 -2.75
CA SER A 213 6.97 -17.29 -4.06
C SER A 213 8.23 -16.49 -4.39
N LYS A 214 9.16 -17.13 -5.11
CA LYS A 214 10.23 -16.47 -5.87
C LYS A 214 9.74 -15.49 -6.96
N ASN A 215 8.44 -15.40 -7.19
CA ASN A 215 7.83 -14.43 -8.09
C ASN A 215 7.28 -13.20 -7.35
N LEU A 216 7.29 -13.18 -6.00
CA LEU A 216 6.78 -12.07 -5.21
C LEU A 216 7.57 -10.80 -5.56
N LYS A 217 6.90 -9.79 -6.10
CA LYS A 217 7.46 -8.49 -6.48
C LYS A 217 6.97 -7.36 -5.58
N ARG A 218 5.79 -7.52 -4.97
CA ARG A 218 5.12 -6.44 -4.26
C ARG A 218 4.71 -6.94 -2.88
N PHE A 219 5.13 -6.20 -1.85
CA PHE A 219 4.86 -6.55 -0.46
C PHE A 219 4.40 -5.30 0.29
N ILE A 220 3.15 -5.31 0.72
CA ILE A 220 2.55 -4.22 1.45
C ILE A 220 2.05 -4.75 2.78
N ARG A 221 2.48 -4.10 3.86
CA ARG A 221 2.07 -4.43 5.22
C ARG A 221 1.68 -3.16 5.95
N HIS A 222 0.39 -2.98 6.16
CA HIS A 222 -0.17 -1.91 6.98
C HIS A 222 -0.58 -2.54 8.30
N GLY A 223 -0.19 -1.94 9.42
CA GLY A 223 -0.25 -2.61 10.72
C GLY A 223 0.35 -1.80 11.85
N ASP A 224 -0.05 -2.10 13.08
CA ASP A 224 0.44 -1.36 14.25
C ASP A 224 1.88 -1.66 14.60
N PHE A 225 2.36 -2.88 14.34
CA PHE A 225 3.74 -3.25 14.61
C PHE A 225 4.20 -4.25 13.57
N PHE A 226 5.35 -3.99 12.96
CA PHE A 226 6.13 -4.97 12.23
C PHE A 226 7.52 -4.96 12.81
N LEU A 227 7.74 -5.86 13.77
CA LEU A 227 9.09 -6.28 14.08
C LEU A 227 9.56 -7.02 12.83
N VAL A 228 10.50 -6.43 12.09
CA VAL A 228 11.39 -7.22 11.24
C VAL A 228 12.46 -7.68 12.19
N PRO A 229 12.32 -8.82 12.90
CA PRO A 229 13.51 -9.37 13.48
C PRO A 229 14.43 -9.62 12.26
N LEU A 230 15.68 -9.15 12.35
CA LEU A 230 16.77 -9.70 11.53
C LEU A 230 17.04 -11.16 11.91
N HIS A 231 15.98 -11.91 12.27
CA HIS A 231 16.04 -13.33 12.47
C HIS A 231 16.37 -13.91 11.09
N PRO A 232 17.42 -14.73 10.98
CA PRO A 232 17.80 -15.37 9.73
C PRO A 232 16.59 -16.03 9.01
N GLN A 233 15.64 -16.56 9.78
CA GLN A 233 14.43 -17.19 9.24
C GLN A 233 13.57 -16.26 8.37
N ILE A 234 13.38 -14.98 8.74
CA ILE A 234 12.56 -14.06 7.91
C ILE A 234 13.28 -13.67 6.62
N GLN A 235 14.62 -13.64 6.66
CA GLN A 235 15.42 -13.43 5.45
C GLN A 235 15.25 -14.59 4.46
N ASP A 236 15.06 -15.80 4.95
CA ASP A 236 14.87 -17.00 4.12
C ASP A 236 13.45 -17.11 3.56
N HIS A 237 12.45 -16.54 4.25
CA HIS A 237 11.07 -16.63 3.82
C HIS A 237 10.70 -15.61 2.74
N ILE A 238 11.02 -14.33 2.93
CA ILE A 238 10.65 -13.29 1.98
C ILE A 238 11.82 -13.03 1.02
N PRO A 239 11.60 -13.08 -0.31
CA PRO A 239 12.65 -12.84 -1.29
C PRO A 239 12.93 -11.33 -1.48
N TRP A 240 13.41 -10.67 -0.42
CA TRP A 240 13.61 -9.22 -0.33
C TRP A 240 14.33 -8.61 -1.54
N ALA A 241 15.35 -9.29 -2.07
CA ALA A 241 16.16 -8.81 -3.19
C ALA A 241 15.40 -8.57 -4.50
N GLN A 242 14.29 -9.27 -4.71
CA GLN A 242 13.53 -9.19 -5.95
C GLN A 242 12.29 -8.29 -5.84
N LEU A 243 11.97 -7.82 -4.63
CA LEU A 243 10.84 -6.94 -4.39
C LEU A 243 11.09 -5.60 -5.07
N THR A 244 10.12 -5.16 -5.86
CA THR A 244 10.12 -3.88 -6.58
C THR A 244 9.28 -2.83 -5.87
N HIS A 245 8.23 -3.24 -5.13
CA HIS A 245 7.37 -2.34 -4.39
C HIS A 245 7.24 -2.83 -2.95
N VAL A 246 7.65 -2.01 -2.00
CA VAL A 246 7.57 -2.34 -0.57
C VAL A 246 6.91 -1.18 0.18
N SER A 247 5.87 -1.46 0.95
CA SER A 247 5.25 -0.49 1.86
C SER A 247 5.03 -1.11 3.23
N ILE A 248 5.57 -0.49 4.27
CA ILE A 248 5.49 -0.97 5.66
C ILE A 248 5.15 0.21 6.57
N ARG A 249 3.94 0.22 7.14
CA ARG A 249 3.44 1.38 7.91
C ARG A 249 3.83 1.43 9.39
N THR A 250 4.45 0.39 9.93
CA THR A 250 5.05 0.44 11.26
C THR A 250 6.26 -0.49 11.40
N LEU A 251 7.38 -0.06 10.86
CA LEU A 251 8.64 -0.77 10.91
C LEU A 251 9.35 -0.54 12.26
N MET A 252 9.58 -1.62 13.00
CA MET A 252 10.36 -1.61 14.24
C MET A 252 11.71 -2.28 13.99
N LEU A 253 12.76 -1.48 13.90
CA LEU A 253 14.12 -1.92 13.62
C LEU A 253 15.12 -1.14 14.48
N THR A 254 16.27 -1.74 14.80
CA THR A 254 17.43 -0.96 15.24
C THR A 254 17.99 -0.17 14.05
N VAL A 255 18.86 0.81 14.28
CA VAL A 255 19.57 1.54 13.20
C VAL A 255 20.34 0.57 12.30
N THR A 256 21.08 -0.38 12.88
CA THR A 256 21.75 -1.46 12.13
C THR A 256 20.74 -2.33 11.37
N GLY A 257 19.61 -2.62 12.01
CA GLY A 257 18.47 -3.32 11.43
C GLY A 257 17.99 -2.69 10.13
N TRP A 258 17.75 -1.38 10.17
CA TRP A 258 17.35 -0.59 9.02
C TRP A 258 18.39 -0.69 7.89
N TYR A 259 19.66 -0.46 8.21
CA TYR A 259 20.73 -0.51 7.23
C TYR A 259 20.91 -1.86 6.55
N THR A 260 20.78 -2.95 7.30
CA THR A 260 20.79 -4.30 6.72
C THR A 260 19.56 -4.50 5.85
N PHE A 261 18.38 -4.15 6.37
CA PHE A 261 17.10 -4.34 5.68
C PHE A 261 17.01 -3.61 4.34
N ILE A 262 17.27 -2.31 4.30
CA ILE A 262 17.18 -1.50 3.07
C ILE A 262 18.15 -1.99 1.99
N ARG A 263 19.34 -2.49 2.38
CA ARG A 263 20.34 -3.07 1.48
C ARG A 263 19.94 -4.41 0.89
N CYS A 264 19.00 -5.12 1.51
CA CYS A 264 18.45 -6.35 0.94
C CYS A 264 17.47 -6.08 -0.20
N LEU A 265 17.00 -4.84 -0.41
CA LEU A 265 15.98 -4.50 -1.41
C LEU A 265 16.59 -4.09 -2.76
N LEU A 266 17.38 -4.99 -3.36
CA LEU A 266 18.19 -4.68 -4.56
C LEU A 266 17.37 -4.28 -5.80
N SER A 267 16.15 -4.81 -5.95
CA SER A 267 15.25 -4.51 -7.08
C SER A 267 14.24 -3.41 -6.78
N LEU A 268 14.34 -2.73 -5.64
CA LEU A 268 13.35 -1.76 -5.17
C LEU A 268 13.18 -0.62 -6.18
N GLN A 269 11.94 -0.35 -6.58
CA GLN A 269 11.55 0.77 -7.43
C GLN A 269 10.75 1.80 -6.63
N PHE A 270 9.87 1.31 -5.76
CA PHE A 270 9.07 2.09 -4.84
C PHE A 270 9.25 1.56 -3.42
N GLY A 271 9.61 2.45 -2.49
CA GLY A 271 9.69 2.13 -1.07
C GLY A 271 8.89 3.11 -0.22
N ASP A 272 8.10 2.61 0.72
CA ASP A 272 7.36 3.40 1.70
C ASP A 272 7.53 2.82 3.10
N PHE A 273 8.31 3.50 3.95
CA PHE A 273 8.75 2.96 5.22
C PHE A 273 8.45 3.92 6.35
N HIS A 274 7.61 3.50 7.29
CA HIS A 274 7.26 4.27 8.47
C HIS A 274 7.83 3.59 9.70
N THR A 275 8.85 4.18 10.33
CA THR A 275 9.41 3.68 11.59
C THR A 275 8.74 4.37 12.78
N THR A 276 8.31 3.60 13.79
CA THR A 276 7.68 4.17 15.00
C THR A 276 8.62 4.37 16.16
N GLN A 277 9.55 3.44 16.37
CA GLN A 277 10.57 3.53 17.40
C GLN A 277 11.74 2.64 17.01
N MET A 278 12.90 3.23 16.71
CA MET A 278 14.11 2.44 16.59
C MET A 278 14.67 2.20 17.98
N PHE A 279 14.88 0.94 18.33
CA PHE A 279 15.57 0.60 19.57
C PHE A 279 17.02 1.06 19.44
N THR A 280 17.38 2.12 20.16
CA THR A 280 18.79 2.43 20.43
C THR A 280 19.29 1.37 21.40
N PRO A 281 20.29 0.53 21.03
CA PRO A 281 20.96 -0.27 22.04
C PRO A 281 21.55 0.69 23.09
N PRO A 282 21.49 0.34 24.39
CA PRO A 282 21.98 1.21 25.42
C PRO A 282 23.52 1.32 25.34
N GLN A 283 24.02 2.55 25.24
CA GLN A 283 25.30 3.01 25.82
C GLN A 283 26.63 2.92 25.03
N SER A 284 26.64 2.63 23.72
CA SER A 284 27.86 2.89 22.91
C SER A 284 27.59 4.01 21.90
N PRO A 285 28.38 5.10 21.87
CA PRO A 285 28.32 6.08 20.80
C PRO A 285 28.91 5.44 19.54
N PHE A 286 28.07 4.67 18.86
CA PHE A 286 28.18 4.31 17.45
C PHE A 286 29.57 3.84 16.98
N ASP A 287 30.14 2.85 17.66
CA ASP A 287 31.16 1.98 17.06
C ASP A 287 30.48 1.00 16.07
N PHE A 288 29.74 1.56 15.10
CA PHE A 288 29.41 0.81 13.90
C PHE A 288 30.75 0.57 13.24
N GLY A 289 31.23 -0.68 13.27
CA GLY A 289 32.45 -1.05 12.55
C GLY A 289 32.43 -0.35 11.19
N THR A 290 33.43 0.48 10.94
CA THR A 290 33.49 1.58 9.95
C THR A 290 33.33 1.15 8.49
N SER A 291 32.89 -0.07 8.23
CA SER A 291 32.85 -0.71 6.93
C SER A 291 31.50 -1.35 6.61
N GLN A 292 30.38 -0.66 6.85
CA GLN A 292 29.18 -1.07 6.13
C GLN A 292 29.42 -0.87 4.63
N PRO A 293 29.17 -1.89 3.79
CA PRO A 293 29.45 -1.79 2.37
C PRO A 293 28.58 -0.70 1.74
N HIS A 294 29.19 0.03 0.82
CA HIS A 294 28.46 0.92 -0.08
C HIS A 294 27.59 0.07 -1.01
N VAL A 295 26.27 0.32 -1.02
CA VAL A 295 25.31 -0.40 -1.86
C VAL A 295 24.61 0.58 -2.79
N CYS A 296 24.54 0.22 -4.07
CA CYS A 296 23.80 0.98 -5.07
C CYS A 296 22.42 0.35 -5.28
N LEU A 297 21.35 1.13 -5.11
CA LEU A 297 19.98 0.70 -5.41
C LEU A 297 19.51 1.42 -6.67
N ASP A 298 19.97 0.93 -7.83
CA ASP A 298 19.81 1.59 -9.14
C ASP A 298 18.36 1.69 -9.61
N HIS A 299 17.46 0.89 -9.05
CA HIS A 299 16.08 0.83 -9.51
C HIS A 299 15.14 1.78 -8.78
N VAL A 300 15.56 2.36 -7.65
CA VAL A 300 14.68 3.15 -6.77
C VAL A 300 14.33 4.46 -7.45
N LYS A 301 13.04 4.69 -7.70
CA LYS A 301 12.49 5.91 -8.32
C LYS A 301 11.79 6.81 -7.30
N THR A 302 11.09 6.17 -6.36
CA THR A 302 10.31 6.84 -5.31
C THR A 302 10.62 6.21 -3.96
N LEU A 303 10.93 7.04 -2.97
CA LEU A 303 11.20 6.61 -1.62
C LEU A 303 10.49 7.52 -0.62
N ASN A 304 9.64 6.94 0.22
CA ASN A 304 8.97 7.61 1.32
C ASN A 304 9.53 7.07 2.64
N LEU A 305 10.08 7.96 3.46
CA LEU A 305 10.69 7.63 4.74
C LEU A 305 10.02 8.46 5.84
N CYS A 306 9.28 7.79 6.71
CA CYS A 306 8.74 8.38 7.93
C CYS A 306 9.50 7.87 9.14
N ILE A 307 10.47 8.65 9.61
CA ILE A 307 11.36 8.28 10.71
C ILE A 307 10.98 9.07 11.96
N LYS A 308 10.36 8.39 12.94
CA LYS A 308 9.97 9.00 14.22
C LYS A 308 11.09 8.99 15.28
N GLN A 309 12.32 8.62 14.90
CA GLN A 309 13.46 8.53 15.82
C GLN A 309 14.02 9.92 16.18
N ASN A 310 14.36 10.11 17.46
CA ASN A 310 15.00 11.34 17.97
C ASN A 310 16.53 11.17 18.02
N THR A 311 17.19 10.94 16.88
CA THR A 311 18.66 10.86 16.83
C THR A 311 19.17 11.83 15.79
N LEU A 312 19.82 12.90 16.25
CA LEU A 312 20.29 14.01 15.42
C LEU A 312 21.21 13.57 14.27
N GLU A 313 21.99 12.51 14.49
CA GLU A 313 23.01 12.02 13.56
C GLU A 313 22.54 10.87 12.65
N PHE A 314 21.29 10.42 12.77
CA PHE A 314 20.84 9.29 11.96
C PHE A 314 20.60 9.70 10.50
N ASN A 315 21.39 9.12 9.60
CA ASN A 315 21.18 9.21 8.16
C ASN A 315 20.61 7.88 7.64
N PRO A 316 19.31 7.78 7.30
CA PRO A 316 18.71 6.55 6.80
C PRO A 316 19.31 6.04 5.48
N LEU A 317 20.02 6.89 4.75
CA LEU A 317 20.65 6.58 3.46
C LEU A 317 22.18 6.45 3.56
N GLN A 318 22.74 6.34 4.77
CA GLN A 318 24.18 6.21 4.96
C GLN A 318 24.74 5.05 4.13
N ASN A 319 25.79 5.32 3.35
CA ASN A 319 26.45 4.38 2.45
C ASN A 319 25.49 3.70 1.44
N LEU A 320 24.42 4.40 1.04
CA LEU A 320 23.59 4.03 -0.10
C LEU A 320 23.80 5.03 -1.24
N SER A 321 23.77 4.52 -2.48
CA SER A 321 23.66 5.34 -3.68
C SER A 321 22.35 5.03 -4.39
N LEU A 322 21.58 6.07 -4.68
CA LEU A 322 20.25 6.01 -5.29
C LEU A 322 20.24 6.87 -6.57
N PRO A 323 21.01 6.49 -7.60
CA PRO A 323 21.28 7.36 -8.75
C PRO A 323 20.05 7.68 -9.60
N ASN A 324 18.97 6.90 -9.50
CA ASN A 324 17.73 7.09 -10.25
C ASN A 324 16.55 7.53 -9.37
N LEU A 325 16.80 7.92 -8.12
CA LEU A 325 15.76 8.42 -7.22
C LEU A 325 15.27 9.78 -7.69
N THR A 326 14.05 9.82 -8.23
CA THR A 326 13.41 11.05 -8.73
C THR A 326 12.54 11.74 -7.68
N ARG A 327 11.97 10.97 -6.74
CA ARG A 327 11.08 11.48 -5.70
C ARG A 327 11.47 10.96 -4.33
N LEU A 328 11.70 11.89 -3.40
CA LEU A 328 12.02 11.59 -2.00
C LEU A 328 11.03 12.32 -1.10
N VAL A 329 10.32 11.56 -0.29
CA VAL A 329 9.45 12.08 0.76
C VAL A 329 10.07 11.69 2.09
N ILE A 330 10.42 12.66 2.92
CA ILE A 330 11.13 12.39 4.17
C ILE A 330 10.51 13.15 5.34
N TYR A 331 10.24 12.40 6.40
CA TYR A 331 9.82 12.91 7.71
C TYR A 331 10.85 12.48 8.74
N ILE A 332 11.55 13.44 9.35
CA ILE A 332 12.54 13.20 10.41
C ILE A 332 12.35 14.27 11.48
N LYS A 333 11.90 13.87 12.67
CA LYS A 333 11.53 14.81 13.74
C LYS A 333 12.66 15.75 14.17
N ASP A 334 13.89 15.26 14.27
CA ASP A 334 15.08 16.01 14.69
C ASP A 334 16.30 15.55 13.87
N THR A 335 17.00 16.48 13.21
CA THR A 335 18.21 16.15 12.42
C THR A 335 19.17 17.34 12.34
N THR A 336 20.43 17.07 12.00
CA THR A 336 21.43 18.10 11.70
C THR A 336 21.47 18.42 10.21
N LEU A 337 22.00 19.59 9.86
CA LEU A 337 22.22 19.97 8.47
C LEU A 337 23.15 19.00 7.72
N ASP A 338 24.13 18.44 8.43
CA ASP A 338 25.09 17.49 7.88
C ASP A 338 24.43 16.16 7.53
N ALA A 339 23.55 15.66 8.39
CA ALA A 339 22.78 14.46 8.11
C ALA A 339 21.89 14.66 6.88
N VAL A 340 21.19 15.79 6.78
CA VAL A 340 20.35 16.11 5.61
C VAL A 340 21.18 16.25 4.33
N SER A 341 22.32 16.93 4.40
CA SER A 341 23.22 17.07 3.24
C SER A 341 23.77 15.71 2.79
N SER A 342 24.09 14.82 3.75
CA SER A 342 24.52 13.45 3.47
C SER A 342 23.41 12.60 2.86
N ILE A 343 22.15 12.76 3.29
CA ILE A 343 20.98 12.11 2.65
C ILE A 343 20.90 12.52 1.18
N PHE A 344 21.08 13.81 0.87
CA PHE A 344 20.96 14.32 -0.50
C PHE A 344 22.12 13.94 -1.41
N GLN A 345 23.33 13.77 -0.87
CA GLN A 345 24.46 13.23 -1.63
C GLN A 345 24.20 11.81 -2.15
N SER A 346 23.30 11.05 -1.50
CA SER A 346 22.89 9.73 -1.97
C SER A 346 21.93 9.76 -3.16
N CYS A 347 21.32 10.89 -3.51
CA CYS A 347 20.28 10.99 -4.55
C CYS A 347 20.51 12.16 -5.52
N PRO A 348 21.53 12.09 -6.41
CA PRO A 348 21.93 13.21 -7.27
C PRO A 348 20.91 13.63 -8.34
N ARG A 349 19.97 12.74 -8.71
CA ARG A 349 18.91 12.99 -9.72
C ARG A 349 17.55 13.33 -9.10
N LEU A 350 17.54 13.79 -7.86
CA LEU A 350 16.29 14.10 -7.17
C LEU A 350 15.58 15.29 -7.84
N GLN A 351 14.34 15.08 -8.28
CA GLN A 351 13.53 16.09 -8.96
C GLN A 351 12.41 16.62 -8.05
N ASP A 352 11.90 15.78 -7.14
CA ASP A 352 10.81 16.10 -6.23
C ASP A 352 11.17 15.72 -4.80
N LEU A 353 11.31 16.73 -3.95
CA LEU A 353 11.64 16.58 -2.53
C LEU A 353 10.47 17.07 -1.68
N ARG A 354 9.94 16.21 -0.83
CA ARG A 354 8.98 16.59 0.22
C ARG A 354 9.60 16.40 1.59
N LEU A 355 9.68 17.49 2.35
CA LEU A 355 10.16 17.51 3.73
C LEU A 355 8.96 17.68 4.66
N ALA A 356 8.65 16.71 5.51
CA ALA A 356 7.73 16.91 6.62
C ALA A 356 8.46 16.97 7.95
N LEU A 357 8.11 17.98 8.74
CA LEU A 357 8.48 18.06 10.17
C LEU A 357 9.94 17.74 10.45
N VAL A 358 10.84 18.54 9.87
CA VAL A 358 12.26 18.49 10.16
C VAL A 358 12.63 19.67 11.04
N TYR A 359 12.80 19.46 12.35
CA TYR A 359 13.51 20.46 13.14
C TYR A 359 14.99 20.33 12.79
N ILE A 360 15.42 21.08 11.77
CA ILE A 360 16.83 21.15 11.40
C ILE A 360 17.51 22.01 12.47
N ARG A 361 18.29 21.36 13.34
CA ARG A 361 19.16 22.09 14.24
C ARG A 361 20.26 22.72 13.39
N MET A 362 20.20 24.04 13.31
CA MET A 362 21.32 24.85 12.88
C MET A 362 22.34 24.74 14.02
N ASP A 363 23.25 23.77 13.93
CA ASP A 363 24.23 23.52 14.97
C ASP A 363 25.04 24.78 15.28
N SER A 364 25.74 24.75 16.42
CA SER A 364 26.71 25.76 16.85
C SER A 364 27.53 26.30 15.66
N PRO A 365 27.85 27.62 15.61
CA PRO A 365 28.54 28.31 14.49
C PRO A 365 29.88 27.70 14.06
N SER A 366 30.33 26.63 14.71
CA SER A 366 31.48 25.81 14.37
C SER A 366 31.20 24.72 13.31
N SER A 367 29.95 24.43 12.91
CA SER A 367 29.71 23.47 11.82
C SER A 367 30.17 24.06 10.49
N THR A 368 31.23 23.49 9.92
CA THR A 368 31.90 23.99 8.71
C THR A 368 31.23 23.56 7.42
N SER A 369 30.10 22.84 7.49
CA SER A 369 29.44 22.33 6.30
C SER A 369 28.75 23.46 5.56
N THR A 370 29.42 23.95 4.53
CA THR A 370 28.97 25.01 3.63
C THR A 370 28.23 24.48 2.41
N THR A 371 28.01 23.16 2.33
CA THR A 371 27.42 22.52 1.15
C THR A 371 26.00 23.03 0.98
N ARG A 372 25.70 23.65 -0.17
CA ARG A 372 24.35 24.14 -0.43
C ARG A 372 23.48 22.98 -0.88
N LEU A 373 22.17 23.08 -0.63
CA LEU A 373 21.20 22.09 -1.10
C LEU A 373 21.36 21.82 -2.60
N TRP A 374 21.51 22.88 -3.39
CA TRP A 374 21.64 22.83 -4.85
C TRP A 374 22.90 22.13 -5.34
N ASP A 375 23.96 22.10 -4.51
CA ASP A 375 25.19 21.39 -4.84
C ASP A 375 24.98 19.86 -4.73
N CYS A 376 24.07 19.43 -3.85
CA CYS A 376 23.72 18.02 -3.67
C CYS A 376 22.65 17.54 -4.66
N VAL A 377 21.64 18.38 -4.94
CA VAL A 377 20.48 18.03 -5.79
C VAL A 377 20.25 19.08 -6.88
N PRO A 378 21.16 19.18 -7.87
CA PRO A 378 21.11 20.21 -8.91
C PRO A 378 19.89 20.06 -9.84
N GLU A 379 19.29 18.87 -9.93
CA GLU A 379 18.11 18.59 -10.76
C GLU A 379 16.78 18.86 -10.06
N LEU A 380 16.79 19.39 -8.82
CA LEU A 380 15.56 19.58 -8.05
C LEU A 380 14.61 20.54 -8.78
N GLN A 381 13.37 20.08 -9.02
CA GLN A 381 12.32 20.83 -9.70
C GLN A 381 11.25 21.29 -8.72
N ARG A 382 10.94 20.46 -7.72
CA ARG A 382 9.87 20.69 -6.76
C ARG A 382 10.38 20.47 -5.34
N LEU A 383 10.13 21.44 -4.47
CA LEU A 383 10.35 21.33 -3.03
C LEU A 383 9.01 21.55 -2.33
N THR A 384 8.56 20.56 -1.56
CA THR A 384 7.34 20.65 -0.76
C THR A 384 7.72 20.62 0.72
N VAL A 385 7.30 21.63 1.48
CA VAL A 385 7.49 21.69 2.94
C VAL A 385 6.15 21.44 3.62
N ASP A 386 6.07 20.32 4.31
CA ASP A 386 4.87 19.86 5.00
C ASP A 386 4.93 20.22 6.49
N VAL A 387 4.01 21.07 6.90
CA VAL A 387 3.96 21.65 8.25
C VAL A 387 2.90 20.99 9.13
N ASN A 388 2.10 20.06 8.60
CA ASN A 388 0.90 19.52 9.24
C ASN A 388 1.17 18.72 10.50
N ARG A 389 2.19 17.86 10.46
CA ARG A 389 2.41 16.87 11.52
C ARG A 389 2.85 17.49 12.85
N VAL A 390 3.18 18.78 12.85
CA VAL A 390 3.52 19.58 14.04
C VAL A 390 2.24 19.91 14.81
N ILE A 391 1.13 20.09 14.07
CA ILE A 391 -0.09 20.75 14.52
C ILE A 391 -0.97 19.81 15.34
N TYR A 392 -0.94 18.49 15.11
CA TYR A 392 -1.75 17.54 15.90
C TYR A 392 -1.47 17.57 17.42
N SER A 393 -0.37 18.20 17.85
CA SER A 393 -0.05 18.41 19.26
C SER A 393 0.07 19.87 19.68
N LEU A 394 -0.05 20.84 18.77
CA LEU A 394 0.30 22.24 19.01
C LEU A 394 -0.85 23.18 18.64
N ASP A 395 -1.03 24.22 19.47
CA ASP A 395 -1.88 25.37 19.19
C ASP A 395 -1.52 25.97 17.80
N PRO A 396 -2.51 26.35 16.94
CA PRO A 396 -2.28 27.09 15.71
C PRO A 396 -1.22 28.21 15.80
N ALA A 397 -1.15 28.92 16.94
CA ALA A 397 -0.12 29.94 17.16
C ALA A 397 1.33 29.36 17.17
N ALA A 398 1.52 28.17 17.74
CA ALA A 398 2.81 27.49 17.75
C ALA A 398 3.18 26.93 16.36
N ALA A 399 2.19 26.54 15.55
CA ALA A 399 2.43 26.16 14.15
C ALA A 399 2.99 27.34 13.36
N ILE A 400 2.46 28.55 13.56
CA ILE A 400 2.98 29.79 12.95
C ILE A 400 4.42 30.05 13.39
N ILE A 401 4.76 29.89 14.67
CA ILE A 401 6.14 30.07 15.16
C ILE A 401 7.10 29.07 14.51
N VAL A 402 6.71 27.78 14.43
CA VAL A 402 7.51 26.75 13.76
C VAL A 402 7.71 27.06 12.29
N MET A 403 6.64 27.51 11.61
CA MET A 403 6.71 27.97 10.23
C MET A 403 7.63 29.18 10.08
N GLN A 404 7.58 30.13 10.99
CA GLN A 404 8.46 31.30 10.95
C GLN A 404 9.92 30.92 11.21
N GLY A 405 10.16 29.91 12.05
CA GLY A 405 11.47 29.27 12.19
C GLY A 405 11.94 28.64 10.89
N TRP A 406 11.08 27.90 10.19
CA TRP A 406 11.36 27.36 8.87
C TRP A 406 11.64 28.44 7.84
N ILE A 407 10.80 29.47 7.77
CA ILE A 407 10.94 30.62 6.87
C ILE A 407 12.27 31.36 7.12
N ASN A 408 12.67 31.51 8.38
CA ASN A 408 13.98 32.05 8.73
C ASN A 408 15.13 31.10 8.33
N SER A 409 14.92 29.79 8.43
CA SER A 409 15.83 28.77 7.91
C SER A 409 15.84 28.69 6.38
N LEU A 410 14.78 29.11 5.68
CA LEU A 410 14.78 29.26 4.22
C LEU A 410 15.73 30.38 3.78
N SER A 411 15.89 31.41 4.61
CA SER A 411 16.91 32.45 4.47
C SER A 411 18.33 31.95 4.81
N SER A 412 18.49 30.69 5.22
CA SER A 412 19.81 30.14 5.52
C SER A 412 20.65 30.01 4.25
N ARG A 413 21.97 30.10 4.43
CA ARG A 413 22.96 29.86 3.36
C ARG A 413 22.86 28.45 2.76
N TRP A 414 22.21 27.51 3.44
CA TRP A 414 22.08 26.13 2.99
C TRP A 414 21.08 25.99 1.85
N LEU A 415 19.86 26.51 2.02
CA LEU A 415 18.84 26.50 0.98
C LEU A 415 19.12 27.51 -0.13
N CYS A 416 19.76 28.65 0.18
CA CYS A 416 20.22 29.64 -0.80
C CYS A 416 19.16 29.93 -1.89
N LEU A 417 17.93 30.23 -1.48
CA LEU A 417 16.80 30.48 -2.39
C LEU A 417 16.97 31.76 -3.24
N GLU A 418 17.98 32.58 -2.94
CA GLU A 418 18.36 33.74 -3.74
C GLU A 418 18.90 33.34 -5.12
N CYS A 419 19.42 32.12 -5.28
CA CYS A 419 20.01 31.62 -6.51
C CYS A 419 19.67 30.12 -6.73
N PRO A 420 18.39 29.75 -6.92
CA PRO A 420 18.02 28.38 -7.18
C PRO A 420 18.47 27.96 -8.59
N PRO A 421 18.67 26.65 -8.84
CA PRO A 421 19.00 26.16 -10.17
C PRO A 421 17.86 26.43 -11.16
N GLU A 422 18.18 26.53 -12.45
CA GLU A 422 17.18 26.76 -13.49
C GLU A 422 16.13 25.65 -13.59
N SER A 423 16.42 24.45 -13.09
CA SER A 423 15.46 23.34 -13.01
C SER A 423 14.36 23.58 -11.99
N PHE A 424 14.59 24.42 -10.97
CA PHE A 424 13.66 24.62 -9.87
C PHE A 424 12.43 25.42 -10.32
N ARG A 425 11.26 24.81 -10.20
CA ARG A 425 9.98 25.35 -10.70
C ARG A 425 8.98 25.65 -9.61
N ARG A 426 8.95 24.86 -8.53
CA ARG A 426 7.86 24.96 -7.56
C ARG A 426 8.34 24.79 -6.13
N LEU A 427 7.91 25.72 -5.28
CA LEU A 427 8.02 25.67 -3.82
C LEU A 427 6.61 25.59 -3.24
N SER A 428 6.23 24.43 -2.72
CA SER A 428 4.90 24.21 -2.15
C SER A 428 4.97 24.08 -0.64
N PHE A 429 3.94 24.58 0.05
CA PHE A 429 3.74 24.38 1.47
C PHE A 429 2.42 23.67 1.70
N THR A 430 2.40 22.67 2.58
CA THR A 430 1.17 21.93 2.88
C THR A 430 0.83 22.06 4.36
N ALA A 431 -0.34 22.60 4.66
CA ALA A 431 -0.80 22.91 6.02
C ALA A 431 -2.24 22.39 6.28
N LEU A 432 -2.54 22.16 7.56
CA LEU A 432 -3.86 21.82 8.07
C LEU A 432 -4.41 23.13 8.60
N GLY A 433 -5.59 23.51 8.15
CA GLY A 433 -6.22 24.75 8.57
C GLY A 433 -7.50 25.04 7.79
N GLY A 434 -8.26 26.00 8.29
CA GLY A 434 -9.36 26.61 7.56
C GLY A 434 -8.86 27.40 6.35
N GLU A 435 -9.75 27.71 5.40
CA GLU A 435 -9.39 28.48 4.20
C GLU A 435 -8.79 29.85 4.54
N ASP A 436 -9.27 30.51 5.61
CA ASP A 436 -8.75 31.80 6.08
C ASP A 436 -7.31 31.69 6.59
N GLU A 437 -7.00 30.63 7.34
CA GLU A 437 -5.65 30.37 7.88
C GLU A 437 -4.66 30.07 6.75
N LEU A 438 -5.08 29.26 5.78
CA LEU A 438 -4.29 28.95 4.58
C LEU A 438 -4.04 30.20 3.73
N SER A 439 -5.04 31.09 3.61
CA SER A 439 -4.93 32.36 2.88
C SER A 439 -3.96 33.33 3.56
N ALA A 440 -4.03 33.43 4.89
CA ALA A 440 -3.10 34.22 5.68
C ALA A 440 -1.66 33.68 5.58
N LEU A 441 -1.51 32.36 5.65
CA LEU A 441 -0.24 31.67 5.48
C LEU A 441 0.36 31.92 4.09
N GLN A 442 -0.44 31.78 3.04
CA GLN A 442 -0.04 32.05 1.67
C GLN A 442 0.45 33.49 1.49
N SER A 443 -0.28 34.47 2.06
CA SER A 443 0.13 35.88 2.03
C SER A 443 1.46 36.13 2.73
N GLY A 444 1.67 35.49 3.90
CA GLY A 444 2.92 35.59 4.66
C GLY A 444 4.12 34.99 3.91
N ILE A 445 3.92 33.80 3.33
CA ILE A 445 4.94 33.11 2.53
C ILE A 445 5.29 33.93 1.29
N GLN A 446 4.31 34.38 0.51
CA GLN A 446 4.54 35.19 -0.69
C GLN A 446 5.33 36.47 -0.38
N ARG A 447 4.99 37.15 0.71
CA ARG A 447 5.72 38.33 1.17
C ARG A 447 7.18 38.00 1.50
N HIS A 448 7.44 36.91 2.21
CA HIS A 448 8.81 36.50 2.55
C HIS A 448 9.61 36.05 1.34
N CYS A 449 9.01 35.27 0.45
CA CYS A 449 9.62 34.85 -0.82
C CYS A 449 10.02 36.06 -1.68
N SER A 450 9.19 37.11 -1.70
CA SER A 450 9.51 38.37 -2.38
C SER A 450 10.71 39.08 -1.76
N LEU A 451 10.86 39.04 -0.43
CA LEU A 451 12.00 39.63 0.27
C LEU A 451 13.31 38.85 0.04
N LEU A 452 13.22 37.53 -0.14
CA LEU A 452 14.36 36.68 -0.49
C LEU A 452 14.80 36.79 -1.94
N GLY A 453 14.07 37.55 -2.77
CA GLY A 453 14.38 37.67 -4.19
C GLY A 453 14.20 36.35 -4.95
N LEU A 454 13.27 35.50 -4.53
CA LEU A 454 12.95 34.27 -5.27
C LEU A 454 12.60 34.62 -6.72
N PRO A 455 13.14 33.89 -7.71
CA PRO A 455 12.87 34.21 -9.09
C PRO A 455 11.39 34.06 -9.46
N THR A 456 10.91 34.90 -10.37
CA THR A 456 9.49 34.97 -10.76
C THR A 456 8.96 33.71 -11.46
N TRP A 457 9.83 32.80 -11.90
CA TRP A 457 9.44 31.52 -12.48
C TRP A 457 9.20 30.41 -11.44
N VAL A 458 9.51 30.69 -10.16
CA VAL A 458 9.23 29.76 -9.07
C VAL A 458 7.81 29.99 -8.59
N GLU A 459 6.96 29.00 -8.83
CA GLU A 459 5.59 28.99 -8.32
C GLU A 459 5.60 28.70 -6.82
N VAL A 460 4.87 29.52 -6.05
CA VAL A 460 4.79 29.40 -4.60
C VAL A 460 3.33 29.19 -4.20
N ASP A 461 3.04 27.97 -3.76
CA ASP A 461 1.67 27.54 -3.46
C ASP A 461 1.53 27.06 -2.02
N VAL A 462 0.34 27.26 -1.47
CA VAL A 462 -0.08 26.68 -0.19
C VAL A 462 -1.29 25.80 -0.45
N HIS A 463 -1.20 24.53 -0.08
CA HIS A 463 -2.28 23.58 -0.26
C HIS A 463 -2.78 23.06 1.09
N LYS A 464 -4.10 22.83 1.15
CA LYS A 464 -4.70 22.08 2.24
C LYS A 464 -4.26 20.63 2.12
N THR A 465 -3.73 20.09 3.20
CA THR A 465 -3.30 18.71 3.20
C THR A 465 -4.49 17.80 3.37
N VAL A 466 -4.66 16.87 2.43
CA VAL A 466 -5.54 15.73 2.62
C VAL A 466 -4.68 14.64 3.25
N ASP A 467 -5.07 14.10 4.40
CA ASP A 467 -4.32 13.08 5.18
C ASP A 467 -3.90 11.84 4.36
N SER A 468 -4.41 11.70 3.14
CA SER A 468 -4.06 10.69 2.16
C SER A 468 -2.74 10.91 1.42
N GLU A 469 -2.11 12.08 1.41
CA GLU A 469 -0.95 12.29 0.50
C GLU A 469 0.36 11.61 0.94
N TRP A 470 0.47 11.22 2.21
CA TRP A 470 1.57 10.38 2.71
C TRP A 470 1.31 8.89 2.52
N ASN A 471 0.05 8.56 2.24
CA ASN A 471 -0.40 7.22 2.04
C ASN A 471 -0.35 6.97 0.54
N ILE A 472 0.22 5.83 0.14
CA ILE A 472 0.00 5.33 -1.21
C ILE A 472 -1.52 5.32 -1.40
N LEU A 473 -2.00 6.02 -2.42
CA LEU A 473 -3.44 6.15 -2.65
C LEU A 473 -4.01 4.74 -2.84
N ALA A 474 -5.24 4.50 -2.41
CA ALA A 474 -5.89 3.21 -2.67
C ALA A 474 -5.89 2.88 -4.17
N THR A 475 -5.95 3.90 -5.03
CA THR A 475 -5.82 3.76 -6.49
C THR A 475 -4.42 3.39 -6.95
N GLU A 476 -3.36 3.94 -6.34
CA GLU A 476 -1.98 3.56 -6.62
C GLU A 476 -1.69 2.14 -6.11
N LEU A 477 -2.14 1.80 -4.89
CA LEU A 477 -2.08 0.44 -4.34
C LEU A 477 -2.80 -0.55 -5.24
N ARG A 478 -3.99 -0.18 -5.74
CA ARG A 478 -4.72 -0.99 -6.72
C ARG A 478 -3.93 -1.10 -8.02
N SER A 479 -3.34 -0.03 -8.55
CA SER A 479 -2.49 -0.15 -9.76
C SER A 479 -1.29 -1.10 -9.59
N TRP A 480 -0.92 -1.38 -8.33
CA TRP A 480 0.13 -2.32 -7.96
C TRP A 480 -0.41 -3.68 -7.53
N MET A 481 -1.71 -3.89 -7.40
CA MET A 481 -2.21 -5.26 -7.33
C MET A 481 -2.30 -5.74 -8.77
#